data_AF-A0A820MQ08-F1
#
_entry.id   AF-A0A820MQ08-F1
#
_cell.length_a   1.000
_cell.length_b   1.000
_cell.length_c   1.000
_cell.angle_alpha   90.00
_cell.angle_beta   90.00
_cell.angle_gamma   90.00
#
_symmetry.space_group_name_H-M   'P 1'
#
loop_
_entity.id
_entity.type
_entity.pdbx_description
1 polymer ?
#
loop_
_entity_poly.entity_id
_entity_poly.type
_entity_poly.pdbx_seq_one_letter_code
_entity_poly.pdbx_strand_id
1 'polypeptide(L)'
;MEEVMLKRILANPTVEGVIVTNEQRQLQYTSLNNNVTFFIASKLLSFGDIARSAIRDIDPDDNLLTFRLRTREKEMMVITPVDGMQVIGIQKITSSSSILAKQKQENEYNDNFAHEDLMQDERTDSITK
;
A
#
# COMPACT_ATOMS: atom_id res chain seq x y z
N MET A 1 -17.14 -5.09 -4.26
CA MET A 1 -15.72 -5.46 -4.35
C MET A 1 -15.56 -6.85 -3.79
N GLU A 2 -14.91 -7.75 -4.52
CA GLU A 2 -14.71 -9.14 -4.07
C GLU A 2 -13.67 -9.21 -2.95
N GLU A 3 -13.95 -9.99 -1.90
CA GLU A 3 -13.07 -10.15 -0.73
C GLU A 3 -11.64 -10.59 -1.13
N VAL A 4 -11.54 -11.42 -2.16
CA VAL A 4 -10.27 -11.89 -2.72
C VAL A 4 -9.41 -10.72 -3.23
N MET A 5 -10.02 -9.72 -3.87
CA MET A 5 -9.29 -8.54 -4.35
C MET A 5 -8.77 -7.69 -3.19
N LEU A 6 -9.59 -7.47 -2.15
CA LEU A 6 -9.18 -6.74 -0.94
C LEU A 6 -7.97 -7.42 -0.27
N LYS A 7 -8.03 -8.75 -0.11
CA LYS A 7 -6.92 -9.53 0.45
C LYS A 7 -5.64 -9.37 -0.37
N ARG A 8 -5.73 -9.39 -1.71
CA ARG A 8 -4.57 -9.19 -2.58
C ARG A 8 -3.96 -7.80 -2.45
N ILE A 9 -4.78 -6.76 -2.32
CA ILE A 9 -4.28 -5.38 -2.12
C ILE A 9 -3.59 -5.26 -0.77
N LEU A 10 -4.23 -5.74 0.30
CA LEU A 10 -3.70 -5.67 1.66
C LEU A 10 -2.46 -6.56 1.88
N ALA A 11 -2.29 -7.63 1.09
CA ALA A 11 -1.11 -8.47 1.13
C ALA A 11 0.17 -7.77 0.62
N ASN A 12 0.05 -6.62 -0.04
CA ASN A 12 1.23 -5.87 -0.48
C ASN A 12 1.86 -5.12 0.71
N PRO A 13 3.14 -5.36 1.04
CA PRO A 13 3.80 -4.78 2.23
C PRO A 13 3.95 -3.25 2.17
N THR A 14 3.81 -2.65 1.00
CA THR A 14 3.84 -1.19 0.84
C THR A 14 2.49 -0.54 1.13
N VAL A 15 1.40 -1.31 1.09
CA VAL A 15 0.05 -0.82 1.38
C VAL A 15 -0.09 -0.60 2.89
N GLU A 16 -0.29 0.66 3.28
CA GLU A 16 -0.63 1.03 4.66
C GLU A 16 -2.11 0.86 4.94
N GLY A 17 -2.94 1.04 3.91
CA GLY A 17 -4.35 0.73 4.04
C GLY A 17 -5.17 1.01 2.80
N VAL A 18 -6.42 0.57 2.90
CA VAL A 18 -7.42 0.69 1.86
C VAL A 18 -8.66 1.36 2.45
N ILE A 19 -9.29 2.20 1.64
CA ILE A 19 -10.59 2.81 1.92
C ILE A 19 -11.50 2.47 0.74
N VAL A 20 -12.69 1.99 1.02
CA VAL A 20 -13.72 1.74 0.00
C VAL A 20 -14.94 2.58 0.33
N THR A 21 -15.37 3.39 -0.64
CA THR A 21 -16.60 4.19 -0.55
C THR A 21 -17.55 3.84 -1.68
N ASN A 22 -18.83 4.14 -1.52
CA ASN A 22 -19.80 4.13 -2.62
C ASN A 22 -19.80 5.48 -3.38
N GLU A 23 -20.61 5.59 -4.43
CA GLU A 23 -20.81 6.83 -5.20
C GLU A 23 -21.30 8.01 -4.33
N GLN A 24 -22.01 7.71 -3.25
CA GLN A 24 -22.52 8.69 -2.29
C GLN A 24 -21.47 9.12 -1.25
N ARG A 25 -20.21 8.67 -1.41
CA ARG A 25 -19.07 8.95 -0.51
C ARG A 25 -19.24 8.43 0.91
N GLN A 26 -20.11 7.45 1.09
CA GLN A 26 -20.24 6.74 2.35
C GLN A 26 -19.17 5.66 2.44
N LEU A 27 -18.53 5.56 3.60
CA LEU A 27 -17.51 4.56 3.87
C LEU A 27 -18.15 3.18 3.97
N GLN A 28 -17.77 2.26 3.08
CA GLN A 28 -18.19 0.85 3.13
C GLN A 28 -17.17 -0.03 3.86
N TYR A 29 -15.88 0.30 3.72
CA TYR A 29 -14.81 -0.46 4.36
C TYR A 29 -13.56 0.41 4.54
N THR A 30 -12.82 0.16 5.62
CA THR A 30 -11.43 0.62 5.74
C THR A 30 -10.59 -0.36 6.53
N SER A 31 -9.31 -0.47 6.16
CA SER A 31 -8.30 -1.15 6.97
C SER A 31 -7.51 -0.20 7.88
N LEU A 32 -7.82 1.10 7.85
CA LEU A 32 -7.16 2.13 8.64
C LEU A 32 -7.85 2.29 9.99
N ASN A 33 -7.05 2.50 11.02
CA ASN A 33 -7.41 2.41 12.44
C ASN A 33 -7.80 3.76 13.08
N ASN A 34 -8.04 4.82 12.32
CA ASN A 34 -8.05 6.19 12.85
C ASN A 34 -9.15 7.12 12.27
N ASN A 35 -9.49 8.15 13.06
CA ASN A 35 -10.48 9.21 12.78
C ASN A 35 -10.21 10.06 11.52
N VAL A 36 -9.09 9.85 10.82
CA VAL A 36 -8.65 10.66 9.67
C VAL A 36 -9.08 10.04 8.34
N THR A 37 -9.52 8.78 8.33
CA THR A 37 -9.96 8.05 7.12
C THR A 37 -11.01 8.82 6.34
N PHE A 38 -12.04 9.32 7.04
CA PHE A 38 -13.12 10.09 6.41
C PHE A 38 -12.61 11.40 5.79
N PHE A 39 -11.69 12.08 6.49
CA PHE A 39 -11.09 13.32 5.99
C PHE A 39 -10.28 13.08 4.72
N ILE A 40 -9.42 12.06 4.71
CA ILE A 40 -8.60 11.69 3.53
C ILE A 40 -9.50 11.32 2.35
N ALA A 41 -10.49 10.44 2.58
CA ALA A 41 -11.43 10.03 1.54
C ALA A 41 -12.18 11.24 0.96
N SER A 42 -12.77 12.07 1.81
CA SER A 42 -13.52 13.26 1.38
C SER A 42 -12.69 14.20 0.50
N LYS A 43 -11.43 14.47 0.88
CA LYS A 43 -10.54 15.33 0.10
C LYS A 43 -10.12 14.71 -1.23
N LEU A 44 -9.76 13.44 -1.25
CA LEU A 44 -9.36 12.75 -2.48
C LEU A 44 -10.54 12.62 -3.46
N LEU A 45 -11.73 12.30 -2.98
CA LEU A 45 -12.92 12.22 -3.82
C LEU A 45 -13.29 13.59 -4.41
N SER A 46 -13.20 14.65 -3.61
CA SER A 46 -13.41 16.03 -4.10
C SER A 46 -12.38 16.44 -5.13
N PHE A 47 -11.11 16.05 -4.95
CA PHE A 47 -10.08 16.24 -5.97
C PHE A 47 -10.38 15.46 -7.26
N GLY A 48 -10.89 14.24 -7.12
CA GLY A 48 -11.34 13.41 -8.25
C GLY A 48 -12.42 14.08 -9.10
N ASP A 49 -13.34 14.85 -8.50
CA ASP A 49 -14.34 15.61 -9.26
C ASP A 49 -13.72 16.73 -10.10
N ILE A 50 -12.73 17.42 -9.54
CA ILE A 50 -11.99 18.46 -10.25
C ILE A 50 -11.24 17.84 -11.42
N ALA A 51 -10.52 16.74 -11.18
CA ALA A 51 -9.80 16.01 -12.23
C ALA A 51 -10.74 15.48 -13.32
N ARG A 52 -11.91 14.95 -12.95
CA ARG A 52 -12.94 14.49 -13.90
C ARG A 52 -13.47 15.64 -14.74
N SER A 53 -13.71 16.80 -14.14
CA SER A 53 -14.18 17.99 -14.87
C SER A 53 -13.13 18.44 -15.89
N ALA A 54 -11.86 18.49 -15.50
CA ALA A 54 -10.77 18.85 -16.41
C ALA A 54 -10.61 17.87 -17.58
N ILE A 55 -10.86 16.56 -17.38
CA ILE A 55 -10.88 15.58 -18.48
C ILE A 55 -12.05 15.87 -19.42
N ARG A 56 -13.25 16.12 -18.89
CA ARG A 56 -14.44 16.41 -19.69
C ARG A 56 -14.39 17.72 -20.46
N ASP A 57 -13.62 18.69 -19.97
CA ASP A 57 -13.34 19.93 -20.70
C ASP A 57 -12.49 19.65 -21.97
N ILE A 58 -11.70 18.58 -21.99
CA ILE A 58 -10.86 18.15 -23.13
C ILE A 58 -11.63 17.19 -24.05
N ASP A 59 -12.28 16.18 -23.46
CA ASP A 59 -13.10 15.18 -24.15
C ASP A 59 -14.40 14.93 -23.36
N PRO A 60 -15.55 15.46 -23.81
CA PRO A 60 -16.82 15.32 -23.11
C PRO A 60 -17.31 13.87 -22.95
N ASP A 61 -16.85 12.96 -23.82
CA ASP A 61 -17.29 11.55 -23.84
C ASP A 61 -16.38 10.64 -22.99
N ASP A 62 -15.24 11.16 -22.50
CA ASP A 62 -14.30 10.41 -21.65
C ASP A 62 -14.53 10.64 -20.14
N ASN A 63 -13.98 9.76 -19.31
CA ASN A 63 -14.18 9.79 -17.86
C ASN A 63 -12.94 9.36 -17.06
N LEU A 64 -12.79 9.92 -15.86
CA LEU A 64 -11.71 9.58 -14.95
C LEU A 64 -11.88 8.15 -14.41
N LEU A 65 -11.00 7.24 -14.83
CA LEU A 65 -10.95 5.86 -14.31
C LEU A 65 -10.13 5.76 -13.02
N THR A 66 -8.95 6.38 -13.01
CA THR A 66 -8.05 6.37 -11.85
C THR A 66 -7.15 7.60 -11.86
N PHE A 67 -6.70 8.00 -10.67
CA PHE A 67 -5.60 8.94 -10.53
C PHE A 67 -4.68 8.53 -9.37
N ARG A 68 -3.43 8.94 -9.47
CA ARG A 68 -2.37 8.66 -8.50
C ARG A 68 -1.76 9.97 -8.03
N LEU A 69 -1.78 10.20 -6.72
CA LEU A 69 -1.15 11.33 -6.06
C LEU A 69 0.01 10.83 -5.22
N ARG A 70 1.18 11.41 -5.44
CA ARG A 70 2.39 11.07 -4.70
C ARG A 70 2.88 12.29 -3.94
N THR A 71 3.05 12.15 -2.64
CA THR A 71 3.70 13.14 -1.78
C THR A 71 5.16 12.73 -1.55
N ARG A 72 5.85 13.34 -0.58
CA ARG A 72 7.20 12.89 -0.19
C ARG A 72 7.18 11.56 0.57
N GLU A 73 6.10 11.30 1.30
CA GLU A 73 6.03 10.17 2.24
C GLU A 73 5.09 9.07 1.75
N LYS A 74 4.01 9.47 1.08
CA LYS A 74 2.90 8.58 0.75
C LYS A 74 2.52 8.67 -0.69
N GLU A 75 1.99 7.56 -1.16
CA GLU A 75 1.34 7.46 -2.44
C GLU A 75 -0.10 7.03 -2.24
N MET A 76 -1.00 7.73 -2.90
CA MET A 76 -2.43 7.53 -2.83
C MET A 76 -2.95 7.28 -4.24
N MET A 77 -3.59 6.14 -4.45
CA MET A 77 -4.23 5.81 -5.71
C MET A 77 -5.73 5.73 -5.49
N VAL A 78 -6.49 6.45 -6.31
CA VAL A 78 -7.95 6.38 -6.31
C VAL A 78 -8.40 5.73 -7.61
N ILE A 79 -9.25 4.73 -7.49
CA ILE A 79 -9.81 3.97 -8.60
C ILE A 79 -11.33 4.06 -8.49
N THR A 80 -12.01 4.36 -9.58
CA THR A 80 -13.46 4.29 -9.68
C THR A 80 -13.82 3.09 -10.56
N PRO A 81 -13.95 1.87 -10.00
CA PRO A 81 -14.45 0.71 -10.73
C PRO A 81 -15.83 0.93 -11.34
N VAL A 82 -16.17 0.08 -12.31
CA VAL A 82 -17.40 0.12 -13.12
C VAL A 82 -18.68 -0.06 -12.29
N ASP A 83 -18.57 -0.55 -11.06
CA ASP A 83 -19.67 -0.86 -10.15
C ASP A 83 -20.01 0.28 -9.16
N GLY A 84 -19.50 1.49 -9.39
CA GLY A 84 -19.82 2.66 -8.57
C GLY A 84 -19.14 2.68 -7.20
N MET A 85 -18.31 1.69 -6.88
CA MET A 85 -17.41 1.81 -5.75
C MET A 85 -16.24 2.71 -6.10
N GLN A 86 -15.64 3.29 -5.07
CA GLN A 86 -14.40 4.03 -5.17
C GLN A 86 -13.42 3.42 -4.18
N VAL A 87 -12.23 3.12 -4.67
CA VAL A 87 -11.20 2.42 -3.91
C VAL A 87 -10.00 3.34 -3.79
N ILE A 88 -9.58 3.60 -2.57
CA ILE A 88 -8.42 4.42 -2.25
C ILE A 88 -7.38 3.52 -1.61
N GLY A 89 -6.27 3.31 -2.30
CA GLY A 89 -5.08 2.67 -1.75
C GLY A 89 -4.11 3.70 -1.21
N ILE A 90 -3.64 3.52 0.03
CA ILE A 90 -2.60 4.34 0.65
C ILE A 90 -1.36 3.48 0.82
N GLN A 91 -0.24 3.95 0.29
CA GLN A 91 1.01 3.22 0.22
C GLN A 91 2.19 4.05 0.73
N LYS A 92 3.16 3.37 1.35
CA LYS A 92 4.48 3.93 1.64
C LYS A 92 5.24 4.13 0.34
N ILE A 93 5.95 5.25 0.26
CA ILE A 93 6.94 5.43 -0.79
C ILE A 93 8.17 4.62 -0.44
N THR A 94 8.32 3.47 -1.07
CA THR A 94 9.58 2.71 -0.98
C THR A 94 10.52 3.25 -2.05
N SER A 95 11.60 3.90 -1.62
CA SER A 95 12.72 4.22 -2.51
C SER A 95 13.48 2.93 -2.80
N SER A 96 13.98 2.74 -4.03
CA SER A 96 14.80 1.57 -4.38
C SER A 96 15.98 1.39 -3.40
N SER A 97 16.53 2.50 -2.91
CA SER A 97 17.56 2.54 -1.87
C SER A 97 17.12 1.93 -0.55
N SER A 98 15.87 2.15 -0.12
CA SER A 98 15.33 1.58 1.14
C SER A 98 14.99 0.09 1.05
N ILE A 99 14.64 -0.41 -0.13
CA ILE A 99 14.45 -1.85 -0.39
C ILE A 99 15.81 -2.55 -0.30
N LEU A 100 16.81 -2.01 -1.01
CA LEU A 100 18.16 -2.54 -1.01
C LEU A 100 18.79 -2.49 0.39
N ALA A 101 18.54 -1.43 1.17
CA ALA A 101 19.04 -1.32 2.54
C ALA A 101 18.41 -2.35 3.48
N LYS A 102 17.09 -2.61 3.38
CA LYS A 102 16.42 -3.64 4.18
C LYS A 102 16.87 -5.05 3.81
N GLN A 103 16.99 -5.35 2.53
CA GLN A 103 17.49 -6.65 2.05
C GLN A 103 18.93 -6.89 2.50
N LYS A 104 19.78 -5.86 2.49
CA LYS A 104 21.16 -5.99 2.94
C LYS A 104 21.26 -6.26 4.45
N GLN A 105 20.44 -5.58 5.26
CA GLN A 105 20.38 -5.84 6.71
C GLN A 105 19.82 -7.23 7.05
N GLU A 106 18.78 -7.70 6.35
CA GLU A 106 18.22 -9.05 6.57
C GLU A 106 19.21 -10.15 6.18
N ASN A 107 19.96 -9.96 5.09
CA ASN A 107 21.01 -10.91 4.69
C ASN A 107 22.17 -10.94 5.69
N GLU A 108 22.66 -9.78 6.13
CA GLU A 108 23.73 -9.69 7.14
C GLU A 108 23.30 -10.32 8.48
N TYR A 109 22.03 -10.19 8.88
CA TYR A 109 21.52 -10.85 10.09
C TYR A 109 21.50 -12.38 9.94
N ASN A 110 21.03 -12.90 8.81
CA ASN A 110 20.97 -14.34 8.56
C ASN A 110 22.36 -14.98 8.44
N ASP A 111 23.33 -14.30 7.81
CA ASP A 111 24.71 -14.77 7.71
C ASP A 111 25.39 -14.84 9.08
N ASN A 112 25.15 -13.84 9.95
CA ASN A 112 25.69 -13.84 11.31
C ASN A 112 25.06 -14.94 12.19
N PHE A 113 23.76 -15.18 12.05
CA PHE A 113 23.07 -16.26 12.77
C PHE A 113 23.57 -17.65 12.34
N ALA A 114 23.74 -17.87 11.04
CA ALA A 114 24.30 -19.12 10.53
C ALA A 114 25.74 -19.37 11.00
N HIS A 115 26.56 -18.31 11.10
CA HIS A 115 27.91 -18.41 11.65
C HIS A 115 27.93 -18.70 13.15
N GLU A 116 27.00 -18.16 13.95
CA GLU A 116 26.90 -18.46 15.38
C GLU A 116 26.43 -19.90 15.66
N ASP A 117 25.51 -20.44 14.87
CA ASP A 117 25.03 -21.82 15.00
C ASP A 117 26.14 -22.84 14.65
N LEU A 118 26.90 -22.61 13.58
CA LEU A 118 28.06 -23.44 13.21
C LEU A 118 29.16 -23.44 14.29
N MET A 119 29.38 -22.30 14.94
CA MET A 119 30.36 -22.15 16.03
C MET A 119 29.91 -22.81 17.34
N GLN A 120 28.61 -23.07 17.51
CA GLN A 120 28.08 -23.80 18.68
C GLN A 120 28.19 -25.31 18.49
N ASP A 121 27.97 -25.81 17.27
CA ASP A 121 28.05 -27.25 16.95
C ASP A 121 29.51 -27.78 17.05
N GLU A 122 30.50 -26.99 16.62
CA GLU A 122 31.92 -27.35 16.74
C GLU A 122 32.43 -27.42 18.20
N ARG A 123 31.79 -26.68 19.12
CA ARG A 123 32.12 -26.70 20.56
C ARG A 123 31.54 -27.92 21.27
N THR A 124 30.44 -28.47 20.78
CA THR A 124 29.83 -29.69 21.34
C THR A 124 30.57 -30.97 20.91
N ASP A 125 31.13 -30.98 19.70
CA ASP A 125 31.92 -32.13 19.20
C ASP A 125 33.30 -32.26 19.84
N SER A 126 33.86 -31.16 20.35
CA SER A 126 35.16 -31.16 21.05
C SER A 126 35.09 -31.57 22.53
N ILE A 127 33.88 -31.80 23.06
CA ILE A 127 33.65 -32.28 24.45
C ILE A 127 33.40 -33.81 24.48
N THR A 128 33.18 -34.47 23.34
CA THR A 128 32.80 -35.90 23.27
C THR A 128 33.92 -36.84 22.78
N LYS A 129 35.19 -36.42 22.80
CA LYS A 129 36.34 -37.29 22.49
C LYS A 129 37.32 -37.42 23.66
#